data_AF-A0A7Z9W7D5-F1
#
_entry.id   AF-A0A7Z9W7D5-F1
#
_cell.length_a   1.000
_cell.length_b   1.000
_cell.length_c   1.000
_cell.angle_alpha   90.00
_cell.angle_beta   90.00
_cell.angle_gamma   90.00
#
_symmetry.space_group_name_H-M   'P 1'
#
loop_
_entity.id
_entity.type
_entity.pdbx_description
1 polymer ?
#
loop_
_entity_poly.entity_id
_entity_poly.type
_entity_poly.pdbx_seq_one_letter_code
_entity_poly.pdbx_strand_id
1 'polypeptide(L)'
;MSEKNDILLIGAGLAGPLLARFLALRDYRVKILERRPDIRKTKMSAGRSINLALSKRGLHALEQVNVHKQVMAEAIPMKGRLMHAVDGTTSFHRYGQDDSEVICSVSRRGLNKLLMNSAEETGKVEILFNEKCIDADLDEGSVDHENQDTGKTTETYANQIIATDGSASVIRKKMGKLEGYKEKMEPLSHGYK
;
A
#
# COMPACT_ATOMS: atom_id res chain seq x y z
N MET A 1 26.86 -5.91 -17.12
CA MET A 1 25.85 -4.92 -16.74
C MET A 1 24.72 -5.67 -16.09
N SER A 2 24.33 -5.33 -14.86
CA SER A 2 23.18 -5.96 -14.18
C SER A 2 21.92 -5.75 -15.00
N GLU A 3 21.00 -6.72 -15.02
CA GLU A 3 19.71 -6.58 -15.70
C GLU A 3 18.94 -5.38 -15.11
N LYS A 4 18.56 -4.44 -15.97
CA LYS A 4 17.80 -3.25 -15.57
C LYS A 4 16.32 -3.62 -15.53
N ASN A 5 15.68 -3.48 -14.36
CA ASN A 5 14.24 -3.74 -14.22
C ASN A 5 13.43 -2.64 -14.94
N ASP A 6 12.26 -2.97 -15.49
CA ASP A 6 11.41 -1.93 -16.11
C ASP A 6 10.95 -0.94 -15.05
N ILE A 7 10.32 -1.45 -13.97
CA ILE A 7 9.77 -0.63 -12.90
C ILE A 7 10.12 -1.24 -11.54
N LEU A 8 10.69 -0.41 -10.65
CA LEU A 8 10.93 -0.73 -9.25
C LEU A 8 9.96 0.03 -8.36
N LEU A 9 9.15 -0.68 -7.58
CA LEU A 9 8.31 -0.10 -6.54
C LEU A 9 8.96 -0.25 -5.17
N ILE A 10 8.88 0.79 -4.36
CA ILE A 10 9.34 0.72 -2.96
C ILE A 10 8.12 0.62 -2.05
N GLY A 11 7.94 -0.53 -1.40
CA GLY A 11 6.88 -0.82 -0.43
C GLY A 11 5.72 -1.65 -0.99
N ALA A 12 5.46 -2.81 -0.36
CA ALA A 12 4.30 -3.67 -0.59
C ALA A 12 3.18 -3.40 0.44
N GLY A 13 2.90 -2.11 0.66
CA GLY A 13 1.69 -1.65 1.37
C GLY A 13 0.43 -1.83 0.52
N LEU A 14 -0.65 -1.08 0.76
CA LEU A 14 -1.87 -1.23 -0.06
C LEU A 14 -1.68 -0.69 -1.50
N ALA A 15 -0.94 0.42 -1.65
CA ALA A 15 -0.78 1.08 -2.94
C ALA A 15 0.19 0.33 -3.87
N GLY A 16 1.27 -0.26 -3.33
CA GLY A 16 2.32 -0.90 -4.10
C GLY A 16 1.83 -2.07 -4.97
N PRO A 17 1.30 -3.16 -4.39
CA PRO A 17 0.80 -4.30 -5.14
C PRO A 17 -0.40 -3.96 -6.02
N LEU A 18 -1.27 -3.01 -5.60
CA LEU A 18 -2.35 -2.52 -6.46
C LEU A 18 -1.78 -1.85 -7.72
N LEU A 19 -0.81 -0.95 -7.58
CA LEU A 19 -0.14 -0.31 -8.70
C LEU A 19 0.63 -1.32 -9.55
N ALA A 20 1.35 -2.27 -8.94
CA ALA A 20 2.08 -3.32 -9.64
C ALA A 20 1.15 -4.15 -10.52
N ARG A 21 -0.05 -4.50 -10.02
CA ARG A 21 -1.09 -5.18 -10.79
C ARG A 21 -1.55 -4.34 -11.99
N PHE A 22 -1.79 -3.04 -11.82
CA PHE A 22 -2.13 -2.13 -12.92
C PHE A 22 -1.04 -2.07 -14.01
N LEU A 23 0.22 -2.06 -13.60
CA LEU A 23 1.38 -2.00 -14.49
C LEU A 23 1.60 -3.33 -15.22
N ALA A 24 1.47 -4.46 -14.53
CA ALA A 24 1.59 -5.80 -15.11
C ALA A 24 0.48 -6.08 -16.15
N LEU A 25 -0.74 -5.57 -15.93
CA LEU A 25 -1.82 -5.62 -16.93
C LEU A 25 -1.51 -4.79 -18.19
N ARG A 26 -0.53 -3.87 -18.12
CA ARG A 26 0.01 -3.09 -19.25
C ARG A 26 1.35 -3.63 -19.76
N ASP A 27 1.67 -4.88 -19.42
CA ASP A 27 2.84 -5.61 -19.89
C ASP A 27 4.20 -5.17 -19.31
N TYR A 28 4.22 -4.36 -18.25
CA TYR A 28 5.45 -4.04 -17.55
C TYR A 28 5.87 -5.14 -16.58
N ARG A 29 7.19 -5.39 -16.48
CA ARG A 29 7.77 -6.18 -15.37
C ARG A 29 8.03 -5.30 -14.17
N VAL A 30 7.52 -5.71 -13.01
CA VAL A 30 7.57 -4.91 -11.79
C VAL A 30 8.26 -5.68 -10.69
N LYS A 31 9.26 -5.06 -10.07
CA LYS A 31 9.86 -5.55 -8.82
C LYS A 31 9.41 -4.66 -7.67
N ILE A 32 9.03 -5.24 -6.54
CA ILE A 32 8.68 -4.50 -5.33
C ILE A 32 9.68 -4.85 -4.23
N LEU A 33 10.26 -3.84 -3.58
CA LEU A 33 11.06 -4.01 -2.36
C LEU A 33 10.19 -3.71 -1.14
N GLU A 34 9.96 -4.71 -0.28
CA GLU A 34 9.23 -4.54 0.97
C GLU A 34 10.14 -4.81 2.16
N ARG A 35 10.23 -3.81 3.04
CA ARG A 35 11.02 -3.88 4.27
C ARG A 35 10.59 -5.04 5.17
N ARG A 36 9.30 -5.29 5.29
CA ARG A 36 8.75 -6.27 6.24
C ARG A 36 8.80 -7.70 5.69
N PRO A 37 8.75 -8.71 6.57
CA PRO A 37 8.52 -10.08 6.15
C PRO A 37 7.16 -10.24 5.45
N ASP A 38 7.04 -11.32 4.67
CA ASP A 38 5.79 -11.65 4.00
C ASP A 38 4.66 -11.90 5.03
N ILE A 39 3.68 -11.00 5.07
CA ILE A 39 2.53 -11.06 5.98
C ILE A 39 1.60 -12.25 5.71
N ARG A 40 1.75 -12.90 4.54
CA ARG A 40 1.04 -14.13 4.16
C ARG A 40 1.59 -15.32 4.91
N LYS A 41 2.91 -15.34 5.15
CA LYS A 41 3.65 -16.44 5.80
C LYS A 41 3.88 -16.20 7.29
N THR A 42 3.85 -14.95 7.75
CA THR A 42 4.17 -14.58 9.13
C THR A 42 2.96 -14.13 9.96
N LYS A 43 3.00 -14.40 11.27
CA LYS A 43 2.10 -13.80 12.26
C LYS A 43 2.74 -12.52 12.79
N MET A 44 2.53 -11.40 12.10
CA MET A 44 2.93 -10.08 12.60
C MET A 44 1.89 -9.52 13.56
N SER A 45 2.33 -8.70 14.52
CA SER A 45 1.41 -7.91 15.37
C SER A 45 0.51 -7.03 14.51
N ALA A 46 -0.72 -6.77 14.98
CA ALA A 46 -1.68 -5.95 14.27
C ALA A 46 -1.02 -4.62 13.86
N GLY A 47 -1.05 -4.31 12.56
CA GLY A 47 -0.55 -3.03 12.05
C GLY A 47 -1.37 -1.86 12.61
N ARG A 48 -1.06 -0.64 12.13
CA ARG A 48 -1.70 0.63 12.53
C ARG A 48 -3.24 0.62 12.59
N SER A 49 -3.91 -0.24 11.85
CA SER A 49 -5.38 -0.42 11.91
C SER A 49 -5.72 -1.86 11.52
N ILE A 50 -6.69 -2.46 12.20
CA ILE A 50 -7.17 -3.82 11.93
C ILE A 50 -8.05 -3.82 10.67
N ASN A 51 -9.03 -2.91 10.63
CA ASN A 51 -9.97 -2.71 9.53
C ASN A 51 -9.80 -1.33 8.89
N LEU A 52 -10.35 -1.17 7.69
CA LEU A 52 -10.37 0.04 6.89
C LEU A 52 -11.78 0.30 6.36
N ALA A 53 -12.14 1.57 6.29
CA ALA A 53 -13.34 2.04 5.61
C ALA A 53 -13.04 2.19 4.11
N LEU A 54 -13.54 1.26 3.31
CA LEU A 54 -13.43 1.23 1.85
C LEU A 54 -14.64 1.92 1.22
N SER A 55 -14.40 3.03 0.53
CA SER A 55 -15.42 3.79 -0.18
C SER A 55 -15.41 3.51 -1.69
N LYS A 56 -16.33 4.16 -2.42
CA LYS A 56 -16.49 3.99 -3.88
C LYS A 56 -15.19 4.19 -4.67
N ARG A 57 -14.31 5.11 -4.27
CA ARG A 57 -13.03 5.34 -4.96
C ARG A 57 -12.09 4.15 -4.85
N GLY A 58 -12.00 3.54 -3.68
CA GLY A 58 -11.20 2.34 -3.46
C GLY A 58 -11.80 1.14 -4.19
N LEU A 59 -13.13 0.96 -4.12
CA LEU A 59 -13.83 -0.09 -4.86
C LEU A 59 -13.60 0.02 -6.37
N HIS A 60 -13.69 1.23 -6.92
CA HIS A 60 -13.44 1.46 -8.34
C HIS A 60 -12.03 1.03 -8.75
N ALA A 61 -11.00 1.37 -7.97
CA ALA A 61 -9.63 0.93 -8.26
C ALA A 61 -9.50 -0.61 -8.23
N LEU A 62 -10.21 -1.29 -7.33
CA LEU A 62 -10.23 -2.75 -7.23
C LEU A 62 -11.00 -3.43 -8.36
N GLU A 63 -12.05 -2.79 -8.88
CA GLU A 63 -12.79 -3.23 -10.08
C GLU A 63 -11.86 -3.24 -11.29
N GLN A 64 -11.07 -2.18 -11.48
CA GLN A 64 -10.17 -2.05 -12.64
C GLN A 64 -9.07 -3.12 -12.70
N VAL A 65 -8.73 -3.73 -11.57
CA VAL A 65 -7.74 -4.84 -11.51
C VAL A 65 -8.38 -6.21 -11.28
N ASN A 66 -9.72 -6.29 -11.37
CA ASN A 66 -10.53 -7.50 -11.25
C ASN A 66 -10.49 -8.22 -9.89
N VAL A 67 -10.17 -7.51 -8.79
CA VAL A 67 -10.15 -8.09 -7.43
C VAL A 67 -11.36 -7.69 -6.58
N HIS A 68 -12.21 -6.80 -7.09
CA HIS A 68 -13.40 -6.29 -6.39
C HIS A 68 -14.27 -7.40 -5.78
N LYS A 69 -14.59 -8.46 -6.56
CA LYS A 69 -15.49 -9.53 -6.08
C LYS A 69 -14.89 -10.28 -4.87
N GLN A 70 -13.58 -10.52 -4.88
CA GLN A 70 -12.88 -11.18 -3.78
C GLN A 70 -12.85 -10.29 -2.54
N VAL A 71 -12.63 -8.99 -2.70
CA VAL A 71 -12.70 -8.02 -1.58
C VAL A 71 -14.10 -7.97 -0.98
N MET A 72 -15.13 -7.92 -1.84
CA MET A 72 -16.51 -7.81 -1.39
C MET A 72 -17.05 -9.08 -0.70
N ALA A 73 -16.45 -10.24 -0.95
CA ALA A 73 -16.80 -11.48 -0.26
C ALA A 73 -16.50 -11.44 1.24
N GLU A 74 -15.53 -10.63 1.67
CA GLU A 74 -15.15 -10.45 3.09
C GLU A 74 -15.55 -9.08 3.65
N ALA A 75 -16.14 -8.21 2.82
CA ALA A 75 -16.49 -6.85 3.19
C ALA A 75 -17.79 -6.79 4.00
N ILE A 76 -17.82 -5.95 5.03
CA ILE A 76 -19.03 -5.70 5.83
C ILE A 76 -19.59 -4.33 5.46
N PRO A 77 -20.77 -4.23 4.83
CA PRO A 77 -21.41 -2.96 4.51
C PRO A 77 -21.78 -2.17 5.77
N MET A 78 -21.40 -0.89 5.80
CA MET A 78 -21.78 0.08 6.81
C MET A 78 -22.68 1.12 6.16
N LYS A 79 -23.98 1.06 6.49
CA LYS A 79 -25.04 1.91 5.90
C LYS A 79 -25.04 3.35 6.42
N GLY A 80 -24.35 3.60 7.53
CA GLY A 80 -24.38 4.87 8.23
C GLY A 80 -23.51 4.84 9.47
N ARG A 81 -23.55 5.95 10.22
CA ARG A 81 -22.93 6.09 11.54
C ARG A 81 -23.97 5.95 12.63
N LEU A 82 -23.64 5.17 13.67
CA LEU A 82 -24.37 5.15 14.93
C LEU A 82 -23.63 6.05 15.91
N MET A 83 -24.24 7.16 16.32
CA MET A 83 -23.68 8.07 17.30
C MET A 83 -24.11 7.60 18.69
N HIS A 84 -23.18 7.60 19.64
CA HIS A 84 -23.44 7.33 21.05
C HIS A 84 -23.26 8.64 21.83
N ALA A 85 -24.35 9.15 22.41
CA ALA A 85 -24.31 10.33 23.25
C ALA A 85 -23.84 9.99 24.68
N VAL A 86 -23.43 11.02 25.43
CA VAL A 86 -22.92 10.88 26.81
C VAL A 86 -24.00 10.33 27.75
N ASP A 87 -25.27 10.66 27.49
CA ASP A 87 -26.43 10.16 28.24
C ASP A 87 -26.84 8.71 27.87
N GLY A 88 -26.08 8.06 26.96
CA GLY A 88 -26.34 6.71 26.50
C GLY A 88 -27.36 6.59 25.36
N THR A 89 -27.97 7.71 24.93
CA THR A 89 -28.86 7.69 23.77
C THR A 89 -28.07 7.42 22.48
N THR A 90 -28.74 6.82 21.50
CA THR A 90 -28.13 6.53 20.20
C THR A 90 -28.94 7.15 19.07
N SER A 91 -28.23 7.66 18.06
CA SER A 91 -28.85 8.17 16.83
C SER A 91 -28.15 7.59 15.61
N PHE A 92 -28.94 7.09 14.66
CA PHE A 92 -28.43 6.52 13.42
C PHE A 92 -28.58 7.52 12.27
N HIS A 93 -27.49 7.76 11.56
CA HIS A 93 -27.46 8.62 10.38
C HIS A 93 -26.92 7.86 9.18
N ARG A 94 -27.75 7.67 8.16
CA ARG A 94 -27.36 7.03 6.90
C ARG A 94 -26.27 7.83 6.18
N TYR A 95 -25.38 7.13 5.47
CA TYR A 95 -24.39 7.79 4.62
C TYR A 95 -24.97 8.31 3.31
N GLY A 96 -25.88 7.54 2.70
CA GLY A 96 -26.55 7.89 1.44
C GLY A 96 -28.07 7.80 1.53
N GLN A 97 -28.71 7.98 0.38
CA GLN A 97 -30.17 8.01 0.25
C GLN A 97 -30.79 6.62 0.41
N ASP A 98 -30.09 5.58 -0.07
CA ASP A 98 -30.54 4.19 -0.02
C ASP A 98 -29.38 3.22 0.32
N ASP A 99 -29.67 1.91 0.24
CA ASP A 99 -28.73 0.84 0.61
C ASP A 99 -27.66 0.54 -0.46
N SER A 100 -27.70 1.22 -1.61
CA SER A 100 -26.63 1.14 -2.62
C SER A 100 -25.44 2.05 -2.27
N GLU A 101 -25.65 3.06 -1.43
CA GLU A 101 -24.65 4.07 -1.05
C GLU A 101 -24.07 3.79 0.34
N VAL A 102 -23.12 2.86 0.40
CA VAL A 102 -22.51 2.39 1.65
C VAL A 102 -20.98 2.49 1.62
N ILE A 103 -20.38 2.52 2.81
CA ILE A 103 -18.94 2.31 3.00
C ILE A 103 -18.76 0.89 3.49
N CYS A 104 -17.72 0.20 3.04
CA CYS A 104 -17.44 -1.17 3.45
C CYS A 104 -16.32 -1.23 4.48
N SER A 105 -16.49 -1.97 5.56
CA SER A 105 -15.40 -2.33 6.46
C SER A 105 -14.67 -3.54 5.90
N VAL A 106 -13.35 -3.41 5.69
CA VAL A 106 -12.50 -4.48 5.17
C VAL A 106 -11.27 -4.68 6.04
N SER A 107 -10.81 -5.92 6.18
CA SER A 107 -9.54 -6.20 6.87
C SER A 107 -8.37 -5.59 6.11
N ARG A 108 -7.54 -4.78 6.78
CA ARG A 108 -6.32 -4.23 6.17
C ARG A 108 -5.36 -5.33 5.75
N ARG A 109 -5.19 -6.33 6.61
CA ARG A 109 -4.31 -7.48 6.36
C ARG A 109 -4.89 -8.33 5.23
N GLY A 110 -6.19 -8.63 5.27
CA GLY A 110 -6.87 -9.39 4.21
C GLY A 110 -6.72 -8.73 2.85
N LEU A 111 -7.04 -7.43 2.77
CA LEU A 111 -6.90 -6.66 1.54
C LEU A 111 -5.46 -6.64 1.03
N ASN A 112 -4.45 -6.42 1.89
CA ASN A 112 -3.07 -6.39 1.44
C ASN A 112 -2.59 -7.75 0.90
N LYS A 113 -2.96 -8.85 1.58
CA LYS A 113 -2.65 -10.21 1.10
C LYS A 113 -3.26 -10.48 -0.28
N LEU A 114 -4.53 -10.13 -0.45
CA LEU A 114 -5.21 -10.29 -1.72
C LEU A 114 -4.52 -9.51 -2.84
N LEU A 115 -4.13 -8.25 -2.58
CA LEU A 115 -3.46 -7.42 -3.57
C LEU A 115 -2.07 -7.96 -3.94
N MET A 116 -1.28 -8.44 -2.97
CA MET A 116 0.01 -9.09 -3.25
C MET A 116 -0.15 -10.36 -4.09
N ASN A 117 -1.08 -11.24 -3.72
CA ASN A 117 -1.36 -12.45 -4.49
C ASN A 117 -1.79 -12.10 -5.91
N SER A 118 -2.74 -11.18 -6.06
CA SER A 118 -3.23 -10.78 -7.37
C SER A 118 -2.12 -10.17 -8.24
N ALA A 119 -1.21 -9.38 -7.66
CA ALA A 119 -0.08 -8.82 -8.38
C ALA A 119 0.86 -9.93 -8.88
N GLU A 120 1.30 -10.85 -8.01
CA GLU A 120 2.18 -11.97 -8.37
C GLU A 120 1.53 -12.96 -9.36
N GLU A 121 0.22 -13.19 -9.28
CA GLU A 121 -0.56 -14.04 -10.20
C GLU A 121 -0.46 -13.60 -11.68
N THR A 122 -0.01 -12.37 -11.95
CA THR A 122 0.27 -11.93 -13.32
C THR A 122 1.50 -12.60 -13.95
N GLY A 123 2.38 -13.20 -13.13
CA GLY A 123 3.69 -13.69 -13.56
C GLY A 123 4.71 -12.60 -13.92
N LYS A 124 4.36 -11.32 -13.77
CA LYS A 124 5.20 -10.16 -14.11
C LYS A 124 5.59 -9.31 -12.91
N VAL A 125 5.10 -9.65 -11.73
CA VAL A 125 5.40 -8.96 -10.48
C VAL A 125 6.19 -9.87 -9.57
N GLU A 126 7.34 -9.39 -9.11
CA GLU A 126 8.16 -10.03 -8.08
C GLU A 126 8.18 -9.14 -6.84
N ILE A 127 7.91 -9.72 -5.66
CA ILE A 127 7.99 -9.01 -4.38
C ILE A 127 9.14 -9.58 -3.56
N LEU A 128 10.15 -8.76 -3.31
CA LEU A 128 11.27 -9.08 -2.43
C LEU A 128 10.97 -8.55 -1.03
N PHE A 129 10.74 -9.46 -0.10
CA PHE A 129 10.49 -9.15 1.31
C PHE A 129 11.80 -9.05 2.08
N ASN A 130 11.73 -8.45 3.27
CA ASN A 130 12.90 -8.15 4.11
C ASN A 130 13.92 -7.24 3.41
N GLU A 131 13.52 -6.50 2.37
CA GLU A 131 14.39 -5.58 1.63
C GLU A 131 14.06 -4.13 2.01
N LYS A 132 14.87 -3.55 2.89
CA LYS A 132 14.69 -2.18 3.36
C LYS A 132 15.42 -1.22 2.44
N CYS A 133 14.69 -0.39 1.69
CA CYS A 133 15.28 0.78 1.03
C CYS A 133 15.95 1.69 2.08
N ILE A 134 17.23 1.98 1.88
CA ILE A 134 18.05 2.82 2.77
C ILE A 134 18.42 4.15 2.11
N ASP A 135 18.63 4.16 0.80
CA ASP A 135 18.90 5.35 0.01
C ASP A 135 18.47 5.15 -1.45
N ALA A 136 18.49 6.23 -2.22
CA ALA A 136 18.30 6.19 -3.67
C ALA A 136 19.18 7.23 -4.35
N ASP A 137 19.68 6.89 -5.53
CA ASP A 137 20.27 7.83 -6.47
C ASP A 137 19.19 8.22 -7.49
N LEU A 138 18.77 9.49 -7.41
CA LEU A 138 17.71 10.02 -8.27
C LEU A 138 18.21 10.40 -9.67
N ASP A 139 19.53 10.61 -9.81
CA ASP A 139 20.16 10.98 -11.07
C ASP A 139 20.48 9.73 -11.90
N GLU A 140 21.04 8.70 -11.25
CA GLU A 140 21.37 7.41 -11.88
C GLU A 140 20.18 6.43 -11.96
N GLY A 141 19.13 6.66 -11.15
CA GLY A 141 17.95 5.80 -11.11
C GLY A 141 18.20 4.45 -10.43
N SER A 142 18.93 4.48 -9.31
CA SER A 142 19.23 3.31 -8.47
C SER A 142 18.64 3.43 -7.06
N VAL A 143 18.44 2.29 -6.42
CA VAL A 143 18.02 2.20 -5.01
C VAL A 143 18.94 1.27 -4.26
N ASP A 144 19.49 1.77 -3.16
CA ASP A 144 20.18 0.96 -2.17
C ASP A 144 19.17 0.35 -1.20
N HIS A 145 19.25 -0.96 -1.04
CA HIS A 145 18.43 -1.67 -0.06
C HIS A 145 19.24 -2.70 0.73
N GLU A 146 18.89 -2.80 2.01
CA GLU A 146 19.50 -3.72 2.97
C GLU A 146 18.54 -4.88 3.24
N ASN A 147 19.02 -6.10 3.02
CA ASN A 147 18.31 -7.30 3.42
C ASN A 147 18.34 -7.44 4.95
N GLN A 148 17.19 -7.37 5.59
CA GLN A 148 17.07 -7.32 7.06
C GLN A 148 17.48 -8.63 7.75
N ASP A 149 17.49 -9.76 7.03
CA ASP A 149 17.88 -11.05 7.59
C ASP A 149 19.41 -11.25 7.57
N THR A 150 20.09 -10.73 6.55
CA THR A 150 21.52 -10.96 6.30
C THR A 150 22.42 -9.74 6.56
N GLY A 151 21.84 -8.54 6.63
CA GLY A 151 22.56 -7.27 6.68
C GLY A 151 23.27 -6.89 5.37
N LYS A 152 23.02 -7.64 4.29
CA LYS A 152 23.64 -7.36 2.99
C LYS A 152 22.97 -6.17 2.32
N THR A 153 23.75 -5.16 1.96
CA THR A 153 23.32 -4.08 1.08
C THR A 153 23.47 -4.47 -0.39
N THR A 154 22.45 -4.18 -1.17
CA THR A 154 22.41 -4.38 -2.62
C THR A 154 21.93 -3.11 -3.29
N GLU A 155 22.55 -2.75 -4.41
CA GLU A 155 22.10 -1.68 -5.27
C GLU A 155 21.29 -2.27 -6.43
N THR A 156 20.07 -1.76 -6.65
CA THR A 156 19.19 -2.19 -7.73
C THR A 156 18.86 -1.02 -8.66
N TYR A 157 19.07 -1.23 -9.96
CA TYR A 157 18.77 -0.29 -11.02
C TYR A 157 17.41 -0.57 -11.67
N ALA A 158 16.71 0.49 -12.06
CA ALA A 158 15.47 0.39 -12.83
C ALA A 158 15.32 1.55 -13.83
N ASN A 159 14.50 1.37 -14.86
CA ASN A 159 14.15 2.46 -15.76
C ASN A 159 13.25 3.49 -15.08
N GLN A 160 12.35 3.02 -14.21
CA GLN A 160 11.53 3.88 -13.37
C GLN A 160 11.47 3.36 -11.93
N ILE A 161 11.54 4.29 -10.98
CA ILE A 161 11.34 4.02 -9.55
C ILE A 161 10.08 4.75 -9.11
N ILE A 162 9.15 4.05 -8.46
CA ILE A 162 7.94 4.64 -7.90
C ILE A 162 7.84 4.29 -6.41
N ALA A 163 7.77 5.32 -5.57
CA ALA A 163 7.71 5.16 -4.13
C ALA A 163 6.26 4.94 -3.66
N THR A 164 5.99 3.77 -3.07
CA THR A 164 4.74 3.41 -2.39
C THR A 164 4.98 3.03 -0.92
N ASP A 165 6.04 3.59 -0.33
CA ASP A 165 6.64 3.26 0.98
C ASP A 165 6.01 4.05 2.15
N GLY A 166 4.97 4.81 1.86
CA GLY A 166 4.05 5.38 2.85
C GLY A 166 4.54 6.63 3.56
N SER A 167 3.98 6.89 4.75
CA SER A 167 4.13 8.19 5.42
C SER A 167 5.58 8.50 5.84
N ALA A 168 6.42 7.49 6.01
CA ALA A 168 7.83 7.63 6.40
C ALA A 168 8.79 7.32 5.24
N SER A 169 8.37 7.65 4.01
CA SER A 169 9.08 7.38 2.76
C SER A 169 10.55 7.80 2.79
N VAL A 170 11.42 6.89 2.32
CA VAL A 170 12.86 7.15 2.14
C VAL A 170 13.09 7.95 0.87
N ILE A 171 12.42 7.56 -0.21
CA ILE A 171 12.51 8.26 -1.51
C ILE A 171 12.05 9.72 -1.38
N ARG A 172 10.93 9.98 -0.69
CA ARG A 172 10.46 11.35 -0.47
C ARG A 172 11.48 12.19 0.31
N LYS A 173 12.13 11.63 1.32
CA LYS A 173 13.20 12.32 2.07
C LYS A 173 14.40 12.64 1.18
N LYS A 174 14.72 11.77 0.22
CA LYS A 174 15.78 12.03 -0.76
C LYS A 174 15.39 13.15 -1.73
N MET A 175 14.16 13.11 -2.26
CA MET A 175 13.59 14.19 -3.08
C MET A 175 13.55 15.53 -2.32
N GLY A 176 13.43 15.50 -0.99
CA GLY A 176 13.52 16.64 -0.09
C GLY A 176 14.79 17.48 -0.23
N LYS A 177 15.84 16.93 -0.84
CA LYS A 177 17.13 17.60 -1.07
C LYS A 177 17.23 18.26 -2.44
N LEU A 178 16.26 18.04 -3.33
CA LEU A 178 16.26 18.61 -4.67
C LEU A 178 15.94 20.10 -4.63
N GLU A 179 16.55 20.86 -5.53
CA GLU A 179 16.28 22.29 -5.68
C GLU A 179 14.80 22.54 -5.99
N GLY A 180 14.19 23.49 -5.27
CA GLY A 180 12.78 23.85 -5.47
C GLY A 180 11.75 22.89 -4.86
N TYR A 181 12.16 21.77 -4.26
CA TYR A 181 11.24 20.88 -3.57
C TYR A 181 10.62 21.55 -2.33
N LYS A 182 9.30 21.41 -2.18
CA LYS A 182 8.53 21.97 -1.06
C LYS A 182 7.75 20.85 -0.39
N GLU A 183 7.94 20.69 0.91
CA GLU A 183 7.10 19.82 1.74
C GLU A 183 6.64 20.51 3.02
N LYS A 184 5.52 20.02 3.57
CA LYS A 184 4.99 20.42 4.86
C LYS A 184 4.66 19.17 5.66
N MET A 185 5.20 19.06 6.87
CA MET A 185 4.87 18.01 7.82
C MET A 185 4.32 18.63 9.09
N GLU A 186 3.08 18.26 9.45
CA GLU A 186 2.39 18.76 10.63
C GLU A 186 2.02 17.59 11.54
N PRO A 187 2.79 17.33 12.60
CA PRO A 187 2.39 16.39 13.64
C PRO A 187 1.13 16.88 14.36
N LEU A 188 0.12 16.02 14.46
CA LEU A 188 -1.08 16.33 15.25
C LEU A 188 -0.82 16.05 16.73
N SER A 189 -1.42 16.84 17.62
CA SER A 189 -1.35 16.64 19.08
C SER A 189 -2.12 15.41 19.56
N HIS A 190 -2.93 14.80 18.69
CA HIS A 190 -3.77 13.66 18.99
C HIS A 190 -3.18 12.38 18.39
N GLY A 191 -3.29 11.27 19.12
CA GLY A 191 -2.92 9.94 18.67
C GLY A 191 -4.09 8.97 18.76
N TYR A 192 -3.92 7.78 18.18
CA TYR A 192 -4.86 6.67 18.31
C TYR A 192 -4.11 5.45 18.90
N LYS A 193 -4.81 4.59 19.65
CA LYS A 193 -4.30 3.33 20.19
C LYS A 193 -5.08 2.16 19.61
#